data_AF-A0AAQ3MCL7-F1
#
_entry.id   AF-A0AAQ3MCL7-F1
#
_cell.length_a   1.000
_cell.length_b   1.000
_cell.length_c   1.000
_cell.angle_alpha   90.00
_cell.angle_beta   90.00
_cell.angle_gamma   90.00
#
_symmetry.space_group_name_H-M   'P 1'
#
loop_
_entity.id
_entity.type
_entity.pdbx_description
1 polymer ?
#
loop_
_entity_poly.entity_id
_entity_poly.type
_entity_poly.pdbx_seq_one_letter_code
_entity_poly.pdbx_strand_id
1 'polypeptide(L)'
;MTLSIDMQSDAGAIHTLVSFGDLPDELLLHVLSFLDIPELLSLSRTSHHLKHLSSDPLLHRLRLKYSHARVNQLLPRRPPLHVLQPPTSTIYLTRTHLAARRLQWSLVSIRLNRSISRRPKLSTLIAANILPKECCKYDRRSGEIVWGNGIAGALVERKRQVEREKIKEGLKVWLERKAYQIGLRKESEGRVGIMLWRFSRKMRISDSPHNLPDWCERPKKDRVSGLKRFWEGMGSGRSSNT
;
A
#
# COMPACT_ATOMS: atom_id res chain seq x y z
N MET A 1 73.23 4.59 -42.81
CA MET A 1 71.81 5.01 -42.93
C MET A 1 71.06 4.22 -41.86
N THR A 2 71.04 4.71 -40.60
CA THR A 2 69.92 5.49 -40.01
C THR A 2 68.62 4.67 -40.06
N LEU A 3 68.04 4.15 -38.98
CA LEU A 3 68.01 4.57 -37.57
C LEU A 3 67.81 3.35 -36.64
N SER A 4 68.58 3.29 -35.56
CA SER A 4 68.14 2.71 -34.29
C SER A 4 67.19 3.70 -33.60
N ILE A 5 66.20 3.21 -32.87
CA ILE A 5 65.79 3.71 -31.54
C ILE A 5 65.10 2.54 -30.83
N ASP A 6 65.64 2.22 -29.66
CA ASP A 6 65.14 1.30 -28.65
C ASP A 6 63.77 1.73 -28.07
N MET A 7 63.07 0.78 -27.44
CA MET A 7 62.64 0.86 -26.03
C MET A 7 61.43 -0.05 -25.77
N GLN A 8 61.72 -1.13 -25.05
CA GLN A 8 60.94 -1.70 -23.95
C GLN A 8 59.74 -0.84 -23.47
N SER A 9 58.51 -1.37 -23.48
CA SER A 9 57.55 -1.27 -22.35
C SER A 9 56.20 -1.95 -22.64
N ASP A 10 55.72 -2.69 -21.63
CA ASP A 10 54.32 -2.88 -21.21
C ASP A 10 53.42 -3.95 -21.85
N ALA A 11 53.28 -5.04 -21.09
CA ALA A 11 52.05 -5.73 -20.70
C ALA A 11 50.84 -5.69 -21.67
N GLY A 12 50.43 -6.85 -22.18
CA GLY A 12 49.13 -6.97 -22.84
C GLY A 12 48.77 -8.36 -23.38
N ALA A 13 48.12 -9.17 -22.53
CA ALA A 13 47.12 -10.17 -22.91
C ALA A 13 47.48 -11.25 -23.95
N ILE A 14 48.03 -12.38 -23.48
CA ILE A 14 47.75 -13.69 -24.11
C ILE A 14 46.97 -14.55 -23.11
N HIS A 15 45.81 -14.06 -22.71
CA HIS A 15 44.71 -14.99 -22.46
C HIS A 15 44.13 -15.26 -23.84
N THR A 16 44.65 -16.29 -24.52
CA THR A 16 43.93 -16.91 -25.64
C THR A 16 42.54 -17.25 -25.11
N LEU A 17 41.55 -16.46 -25.50
CA LEU A 17 40.15 -16.74 -25.24
C LEU A 17 39.84 -18.01 -26.03
N VAL A 18 40.06 -19.17 -25.42
CA VAL A 18 39.64 -20.46 -25.95
C VAL A 18 38.14 -20.33 -26.18
N SER A 19 37.74 -20.25 -27.44
CA SER A 19 36.34 -20.18 -27.79
C SER A 19 35.74 -21.54 -27.49
N PHE A 20 34.46 -21.57 -27.10
CA PHE A 20 33.77 -22.83 -26.84
C PHE A 20 33.77 -23.78 -28.06
N GLY A 21 34.03 -23.26 -29.26
CA GLY A 21 34.19 -24.06 -30.48
C GLY A 21 35.58 -24.67 -30.71
N ASP A 22 36.59 -24.32 -29.91
CA ASP A 22 37.95 -24.87 -30.02
C ASP A 22 38.13 -26.14 -29.18
N LEU A 23 37.10 -26.54 -28.43
CA LEU A 23 37.10 -27.77 -27.64
C LEU A 23 36.82 -28.98 -28.54
N PRO A 24 37.43 -30.14 -28.23
CA PRO A 24 37.12 -31.38 -28.92
C PRO A 24 35.66 -31.81 -28.68
N ASP A 25 35.06 -32.43 -29.71
CA ASP A 25 33.63 -32.77 -29.76
C ASP A 25 33.19 -33.65 -28.58
N GLU A 26 34.06 -34.52 -28.06
CA GLU A 26 33.75 -35.39 -26.93
C GLU A 26 33.49 -34.60 -25.65
N LEU A 27 34.28 -33.54 -25.41
CA LEU A 27 34.11 -32.67 -24.26
C LEU A 27 32.85 -31.81 -24.40
N LEU A 28 32.57 -31.34 -25.60
CA LEU A 28 31.34 -30.60 -25.89
C LEU A 28 30.11 -31.48 -25.70
N LEU A 29 30.11 -32.70 -26.23
CA LEU A 29 29.02 -33.67 -26.04
C LEU A 29 28.82 -34.02 -24.56
N HIS A 30 29.90 -34.13 -23.78
CA HIS A 30 29.81 -34.36 -22.34
C HIS A 30 29.14 -33.18 -21.62
N VAL A 31 29.55 -31.94 -21.91
CA VAL A 31 28.93 -30.73 -21.33
C VAL A 31 27.46 -30.63 -21.73
N LEU A 32 27.14 -30.79 -23.02
CA LEU A 32 25.79 -30.73 -23.55
C LEU A 32 24.86 -31.82 -22.99
N SER A 33 25.42 -32.93 -22.47
CA SER A 33 24.63 -33.98 -21.83
C SER A 33 23.96 -33.55 -20.52
N PHE A 34 24.50 -32.53 -19.83
CA PHE A 34 23.94 -32.01 -18.58
C PHE A 34 22.84 -30.97 -18.79
N LEU A 35 22.83 -30.29 -19.94
CA LEU A 35 21.88 -29.23 -20.25
C LEU A 35 20.47 -29.75 -20.50
N ASP A 36 19.48 -28.91 -20.19
CA ASP A 36 18.08 -29.22 -20.45
C ASP A 36 17.71 -28.98 -21.93
N ILE A 37 16.60 -29.59 -22.38
CA ILE A 37 16.12 -29.50 -23.76
C ILE A 37 15.97 -28.03 -24.27
N PRO A 38 15.36 -27.08 -23.52
CA PRO A 38 15.27 -25.69 -23.97
C PRO A 38 16.63 -24.98 -24.08
N GLU A 39 17.60 -25.34 -23.24
CA GLU A 39 18.94 -24.75 -23.26
C GLU A 39 19.73 -25.26 -24.47
N LEU A 40 19.60 -26.56 -24.77
CA LEU A 40 20.18 -27.17 -25.95
C LEU A 40 19.62 -26.55 -27.25
N LEU A 41 18.31 -26.29 -27.29
CA LEU A 41 17.68 -25.56 -28.40
C LEU A 41 18.23 -24.14 -28.52
N SER A 42 18.49 -23.47 -27.40
CA SER A 42 19.08 -22.13 -27.41
C SER A 42 20.51 -22.13 -27.94
N LEU A 43 21.34 -23.11 -27.56
CA LEU A 43 22.70 -23.29 -28.08
C LEU A 43 22.75 -23.66 -29.56
N SER A 44 21.79 -24.45 -30.05
CA SER A 44 21.71 -24.77 -31.48
C SER A 44 21.48 -23.54 -32.37
N ARG A 45 21.03 -22.41 -31.78
CA ARG A 45 20.80 -21.14 -32.48
C ARG A 45 22.01 -20.21 -32.45
N THR A 46 23.00 -20.45 -31.59
CA THR A 46 24.19 -19.59 -31.47
C THR A 46 25.32 -20.00 -32.40
N SER A 47 25.44 -21.28 -32.77
CA SER A 47 26.46 -21.74 -33.73
C SER A 47 26.03 -22.99 -34.50
N HIS A 48 26.56 -23.13 -35.72
CA HIS A 48 26.30 -24.28 -36.60
C HIS A 48 26.93 -25.58 -36.09
N HIS A 49 28.10 -25.49 -35.46
CA HIS A 49 28.81 -26.63 -34.87
C HIS A 49 28.03 -27.20 -33.68
N LEU A 50 27.58 -26.35 -32.74
CA LEU A 50 26.73 -26.78 -31.63
C LEU A 50 25.37 -27.27 -32.11
N LYS A 51 24.84 -26.74 -33.21
CA LYS A 51 23.62 -27.28 -33.84
C LYS A 51 23.82 -28.73 -34.24
N HIS A 52 24.92 -29.06 -34.90
CA HIS A 52 25.25 -30.44 -35.30
C HIS A 52 25.37 -31.37 -34.08
N LEU A 53 26.18 -30.97 -33.09
CA LEU A 53 26.38 -31.73 -31.85
C LEU A 53 25.09 -31.86 -31.01
N SER A 54 24.22 -30.85 -31.03
CA SER A 54 22.94 -30.90 -30.30
C SER A 54 21.95 -31.91 -30.87
N SER A 55 22.06 -32.21 -32.16
CA SER A 55 21.25 -33.20 -32.87
C SER A 55 21.89 -34.59 -32.93
N ASP A 56 23.07 -34.77 -32.34
CA ASP A 56 23.79 -36.03 -32.37
C ASP A 56 23.04 -37.13 -31.59
N PRO A 57 22.77 -38.31 -32.21
CA PRO A 57 22.16 -39.45 -31.50
C PRO A 57 22.97 -39.93 -30.29
N LEU A 58 24.30 -39.78 -30.27
CA LEU A 58 25.13 -40.21 -29.13
C LEU A 58 24.81 -39.41 -27.87
N LEU A 59 24.65 -38.10 -27.99
CA LEU A 59 24.22 -37.22 -26.90
C LEU A 59 22.87 -37.69 -26.33
N HIS A 60 21.90 -37.97 -27.19
CA HIS A 60 20.58 -38.42 -26.75
C HIS A 60 20.60 -39.80 -26.09
N ARG A 61 21.46 -40.71 -26.56
CA ARG A 61 21.66 -42.02 -25.93
C ARG A 61 22.28 -41.90 -24.54
N LEU A 62 23.29 -41.05 -24.37
CA LEU A 62 23.90 -40.78 -23.05
C LEU A 62 22.88 -40.17 -22.10
N ARG A 63 22.09 -39.18 -22.55
CA ARG A 63 21.03 -38.57 -21.73
C ARG A 63 19.98 -39.59 -21.31
N LEU A 64 19.58 -40.50 -22.21
CA LEU A 64 18.64 -41.56 -21.86
C LEU A 64 19.25 -42.53 -20.83
N LYS A 65 20.52 -42.91 -20.97
CA LYS A 65 21.24 -43.76 -20.01
C LYS A 65 21.27 -43.15 -18.60
N TYR A 66 21.51 -41.84 -18.48
CA TYR A 66 21.59 -41.14 -17.19
C TYR A 66 20.24 -40.55 -16.71
N SER A 67 19.19 -40.62 -17.52
CA SER A 67 17.88 -40.06 -17.20
C SER A 67 17.30 -40.63 -15.90
N HIS A 68 17.45 -41.94 -15.69
CA HIS A 68 16.97 -42.62 -14.49
C HIS A 68 17.62 -42.06 -13.22
N ALA A 69 18.95 -41.86 -13.23
CA ALA A 69 19.67 -41.26 -12.11
C ALA A 69 19.22 -39.81 -11.85
N ARG A 70 19.05 -39.01 -12.92
CA ARG A 70 18.57 -37.62 -12.82
C ARG A 70 17.16 -37.54 -12.26
N VAL A 71 16.24 -38.38 -12.72
CA VAL A 71 14.86 -38.44 -12.22
C VAL A 71 14.85 -38.83 -10.74
N ASN A 72 15.63 -39.85 -10.34
CA ASN A 72 15.71 -40.27 -8.94
C ASN A 72 16.27 -39.16 -8.02
N GLN A 73 17.16 -38.29 -8.52
CA GLN A 73 17.66 -37.14 -7.76
C GLN A 73 16.65 -35.97 -7.70
N LEU A 74 15.88 -35.74 -8.77
CA LEU A 74 14.97 -34.60 -8.88
C LEU A 74 13.61 -34.86 -8.23
N LEU A 75 13.11 -36.10 -8.25
CA LEU A 75 11.80 -36.44 -7.68
C LEU A 75 11.66 -36.07 -6.19
N PRO A 76 12.66 -36.32 -5.31
CA PRO A 76 12.58 -35.93 -3.90
C PRO A 76 12.62 -34.41 -3.66
N ARG A 77 13.20 -33.65 -4.61
CA ARG A 77 13.24 -32.18 -4.54
C ARG A 77 11.92 -31.53 -4.97
N ARG A 78 10.96 -32.33 -5.46
CA ARG A 78 9.65 -31.84 -5.88
C ARG A 78 8.88 -31.32 -4.65
N PRO A 79 8.30 -30.11 -4.71
CA PRO A 79 7.47 -29.61 -3.62
C PRO A 79 6.24 -30.52 -3.43
N PRO A 80 5.80 -30.75 -2.19
CA PRO A 80 4.63 -31.56 -1.92
C PRO A 80 3.35 -30.90 -2.45
N LEU A 81 2.33 -31.72 -2.74
CA LEU A 81 1.13 -31.27 -3.45
C LEU A 81 0.39 -30.12 -2.75
N HIS A 82 0.37 -30.10 -1.42
CA HIS A 82 -0.32 -29.06 -0.64
C HIS A 82 0.31 -27.66 -0.80
N VAL A 83 1.59 -27.56 -1.15
CA VAL A 83 2.25 -26.28 -1.44
C VAL A 83 1.84 -25.75 -2.82
N LEU A 84 1.52 -26.66 -3.75
CA LEU A 84 1.10 -26.34 -5.11
C LEU A 84 -0.41 -26.03 -5.21
N GLN A 85 -1.17 -26.33 -4.15
CA GLN A 85 -2.61 -26.14 -4.07
C GLN A 85 -2.96 -24.84 -3.31
N PRO A 86 -4.17 -24.29 -3.52
CA PRO A 86 -4.67 -23.18 -2.73
C PRO A 86 -4.71 -23.55 -1.24
N PRO A 87 -4.39 -22.63 -0.31
CA PRO A 87 -4.33 -21.16 -0.47
C PRO A 87 -2.94 -20.59 -0.80
N THR A 88 -1.89 -21.40 -0.80
CA THR A 88 -0.50 -20.93 -0.92
C THR A 88 -0.11 -20.65 -2.36
N SER A 89 -0.53 -21.50 -3.31
CA SER A 89 -0.30 -21.24 -4.74
C SER A 89 -1.45 -21.76 -5.62
N THR A 90 -1.51 -21.26 -6.85
CA THR A 90 -2.56 -21.61 -7.82
C THR A 90 -2.04 -22.50 -8.95
N ILE A 91 -0.95 -23.23 -8.72
CA ILE A 91 -0.25 -24.01 -9.76
C ILE A 91 -1.01 -25.31 -10.05
N TYR A 92 -1.49 -26.00 -9.01
CA TYR A 92 -2.26 -27.23 -9.15
C TYR A 92 -3.70 -27.02 -8.66
N LEU A 93 -4.65 -27.04 -9.58
CA LEU A 93 -6.07 -26.84 -9.28
C LEU A 93 -6.83 -28.13 -9.56
N THR A 94 -7.50 -28.65 -8.53
CA THR A 94 -8.44 -29.77 -8.70
C THR A 94 -9.80 -29.26 -9.23
N ARG A 95 -10.65 -30.18 -9.68
CA ARG A 95 -12.03 -29.87 -10.10
C ARG A 95 -12.82 -29.13 -9.03
N THR A 96 -12.61 -29.46 -7.75
CA THR A 96 -13.27 -28.80 -6.62
C THR A 96 -12.81 -27.35 -6.47
N HIS A 97 -11.51 -27.06 -6.62
CA HIS A 97 -10.99 -25.69 -6.60
C HIS A 97 -11.57 -24.83 -7.74
N LEU A 98 -11.70 -25.40 -8.94
CA LEU A 98 -12.32 -24.69 -10.07
C LEU A 98 -13.80 -24.39 -9.82
N ALA A 99 -14.56 -25.35 -9.27
CA ALA A 99 -15.95 -25.14 -8.89
C ALA A 99 -16.08 -24.08 -7.78
N ALA A 100 -15.25 -24.16 -6.73
CA ALA A 100 -15.21 -23.18 -5.66
C ALA A 100 -14.89 -21.77 -6.18
N ARG A 101 -13.95 -21.63 -7.13
CA ARG A 101 -13.64 -20.35 -7.77
C ARG A 101 -14.84 -19.78 -8.51
N ARG A 102 -15.56 -20.59 -9.31
CA ARG A 102 -16.76 -20.14 -10.02
C ARG A 102 -17.84 -19.66 -9.04
N LEU A 103 -18.07 -20.41 -7.97
CA LEU A 103 -19.00 -20.01 -6.92
C LEU A 103 -18.56 -18.73 -6.21
N GLN A 104 -17.27 -18.59 -5.90
CA GLN A 104 -16.71 -17.40 -5.28
C GLN A 104 -16.95 -16.16 -6.13
N TRP A 105 -16.68 -16.23 -7.44
CA TRP A 105 -16.95 -15.11 -8.36
C TRP A 105 -18.43 -14.79 -8.46
N SER A 106 -19.30 -15.80 -8.47
CA SER A 106 -20.75 -15.60 -8.43
C SER A 106 -21.19 -14.88 -7.15
N LEU A 107 -20.69 -15.31 -5.98
CA LEU A 107 -21.00 -14.67 -4.71
C LEU A 107 -20.44 -13.25 -4.61
N VAL A 108 -19.22 -13.02 -5.10
CA VAL A 108 -18.63 -11.67 -5.18
C VAL A 108 -19.48 -10.79 -6.09
N SER A 109 -19.88 -11.28 -7.26
CA SER A 109 -20.77 -10.54 -8.18
C SER A 109 -22.09 -10.18 -7.52
N ILE A 110 -22.76 -11.13 -6.86
CA ILE A 110 -24.01 -10.88 -6.11
C ILE A 110 -23.79 -9.84 -5.02
N ARG A 111 -22.70 -9.95 -4.24
CA ARG A 111 -22.37 -9.00 -3.18
C ARG A 111 -22.12 -7.60 -3.72
N LEU A 112 -21.37 -7.49 -4.81
CA LEU A 112 -21.09 -6.22 -5.47
C LEU A 112 -22.34 -5.59 -6.07
N ASN A 113 -23.20 -6.37 -6.72
CA ASN A 113 -24.47 -5.87 -7.25
C ASN A 113 -25.34 -5.31 -6.12
N ARG A 114 -25.43 -6.02 -4.98
CA ARG A 114 -26.15 -5.52 -3.80
C ARG A 114 -25.52 -4.27 -3.20
N SER A 115 -24.19 -4.17 -3.14
CA SER A 115 -23.51 -3.00 -2.57
C SER A 115 -23.61 -1.77 -3.49
N ILE A 116 -23.56 -1.97 -4.81
CA ILE A 116 -23.74 -0.92 -5.81
C ILE A 116 -25.17 -0.37 -5.76
N SER A 117 -26.19 -1.23 -5.65
CA SER A 117 -27.58 -0.77 -5.48
C SER A 117 -27.80 0.04 -4.20
N ARG A 118 -27.04 -0.24 -3.14
CA ARG A 118 -27.12 0.48 -1.86
C ARG A 118 -26.14 1.66 -1.76
N ARG A 119 -25.48 2.03 -2.86
CA ARG A 119 -24.43 3.05 -2.85
C ARG A 119 -25.03 4.41 -2.41
N PRO A 120 -24.54 5.02 -1.32
CA PRO A 120 -24.98 6.35 -0.90
C PRO A 120 -24.55 7.40 -1.94
N LYS A 121 -25.37 8.45 -2.08
CA LYS A 121 -25.05 9.60 -2.94
C LYS A 121 -23.84 10.37 -2.39
N LEU A 122 -23.16 11.10 -3.25
CA LEU A 122 -21.98 11.87 -2.84
C LEU A 122 -22.32 12.95 -1.80
N SER A 123 -23.50 13.55 -1.89
CA SER A 123 -24.00 14.53 -0.92
C SER A 123 -24.09 13.98 0.50
N THR A 124 -24.57 12.75 0.67
CA THR A 124 -24.68 12.12 2.00
C THR A 124 -23.31 11.80 2.58
N LEU A 125 -22.33 11.43 1.73
CA LEU A 125 -20.94 11.22 2.16
C LEU A 125 -20.24 12.51 2.60
N ILE A 126 -20.53 13.64 1.95
CA ILE A 126 -20.03 14.95 2.36
C ILE A 126 -20.69 15.39 3.67
N ALA A 127 -22.00 15.21 3.81
CA ALA A 127 -22.73 15.52 5.04
C ALA A 127 -22.22 14.70 6.24
N ALA A 128 -21.87 13.43 6.02
CA ALA A 128 -21.25 12.56 7.02
C ALA A 128 -19.76 12.86 7.28
N ASN A 129 -19.17 13.88 6.63
CA ASN A 129 -17.73 14.22 6.70
C ASN A 129 -16.77 13.07 6.32
N ILE A 130 -17.25 12.05 5.58
CA ILE A 130 -16.41 10.95 5.07
C ILE A 130 -15.59 11.45 3.89
N LEU A 131 -16.21 12.25 3.01
CA LEU A 131 -15.53 12.89 1.89
C LEU A 131 -15.35 14.39 2.15
N PRO A 132 -14.15 14.94 1.89
CA PRO A 132 -13.94 16.38 1.98
C PRO A 132 -14.74 17.09 0.88
N LYS A 133 -15.56 18.08 1.28
CA LYS A 133 -16.27 18.97 0.35
C LYS A 133 -15.35 19.65 -0.67
N GLU A 134 -14.08 19.84 -0.32
CA GLU A 134 -13.01 20.42 -1.13
C GLU A 134 -12.73 19.66 -2.44
N CYS A 135 -12.91 18.34 -2.45
CA CYS A 135 -12.67 17.48 -3.62
C CYS A 135 -13.83 17.45 -4.61
N CYS A 136 -14.96 18.02 -4.22
CA CYS A 136 -16.23 17.86 -4.90
C CYS A 136 -16.68 19.21 -5.45
N LYS A 137 -17.16 19.24 -6.69
CA LYS A 137 -17.82 20.43 -7.26
C LYS A 137 -19.20 20.06 -7.78
N TYR A 138 -20.09 21.04 -7.73
CA TYR A 138 -21.39 20.94 -8.39
C TYR A 138 -21.18 21.01 -9.89
N ASP A 139 -21.69 20.02 -10.61
CA ASP A 139 -21.72 20.07 -12.06
C ASP A 139 -22.86 21.00 -12.51
N ARG A 140 -22.55 21.95 -13.40
CA ARG A 140 -23.49 22.98 -13.83
C ARG A 140 -24.61 22.42 -14.71
N ARG A 141 -24.40 21.26 -15.33
CA ARG A 141 -25.38 20.62 -16.23
C ARG A 141 -26.34 19.69 -15.52
N SER A 142 -25.85 18.85 -14.60
CA SER A 142 -26.68 17.87 -13.90
C SER A 142 -27.22 18.35 -12.56
N GLY A 143 -26.64 19.42 -12.00
CA GLY A 143 -26.93 19.86 -10.63
C GLY A 143 -26.45 18.89 -9.54
N GLU A 144 -25.82 17.78 -9.92
CA GLU A 144 -25.28 16.79 -8.99
C GLU A 144 -23.84 17.12 -8.60
N ILE A 145 -23.43 16.62 -7.43
CA ILE A 145 -22.07 16.77 -6.94
C ILE A 145 -21.20 15.69 -7.58
N VAL A 146 -20.15 16.11 -8.28
CA VAL A 146 -19.18 15.22 -8.94
C VAL A 146 -17.85 15.26 -8.19
N TRP A 147 -17.29 14.08 -7.94
CA TRP A 147 -15.98 13.92 -7.32
C TRP A 147 -14.87 14.06 -8.38
N GLY A 148 -13.78 14.75 -8.05
CA GLY A 148 -12.59 14.88 -8.91
C GLY A 148 -12.45 16.21 -9.65
N ASN A 149 -13.52 17.02 -9.74
CA ASN A 149 -13.46 18.36 -10.36
C ASN A 149 -13.03 19.47 -9.38
N GLY A 150 -12.83 19.11 -8.10
CA GLY A 150 -12.35 19.99 -7.03
C GLY A 150 -10.83 19.96 -6.87
N ILE A 151 -10.38 20.18 -5.63
CA ILE A 151 -8.96 20.03 -5.30
C ILE A 151 -8.62 18.54 -5.31
N ALA A 152 -7.51 18.16 -5.94
CA ALA A 152 -7.05 16.78 -5.94
C ALA A 152 -6.91 16.27 -4.50
N GLY A 153 -7.36 15.04 -4.23
CA GLY A 153 -7.35 14.45 -2.88
C GLY A 153 -6.00 14.58 -2.17
N ALA A 154 -4.90 14.43 -2.92
CA ALA A 154 -3.53 14.57 -2.41
C ALA A 154 -3.20 15.97 -1.87
N LEU A 155 -3.88 17.03 -2.31
CA LEU A 155 -3.63 18.42 -1.90
C LEU A 155 -4.56 18.89 -0.79
N VAL A 156 -5.61 18.13 -0.47
CA VAL A 156 -6.60 18.51 0.55
C VAL A 156 -5.96 18.66 1.92
N GLU A 157 -5.07 17.75 2.27
CA GLU A 157 -4.43 17.75 3.59
C GLU A 157 -3.51 18.95 3.77
N ARG A 158 -2.70 19.27 2.75
CA ARG A 158 -1.84 20.46 2.73
C ARG A 158 -2.66 21.75 2.77
N LYS A 159 -3.76 21.84 2.03
CA LYS A 159 -4.68 22.99 2.12
C LYS A 159 -5.26 23.14 3.52
N ARG A 160 -5.76 22.05 4.12
CA ARG A 160 -6.32 22.06 5.48
C ARG A 160 -5.29 22.47 6.52
N GLN A 161 -4.04 22.08 6.36
CA GLN A 161 -2.96 22.49 7.25
C GLN A 161 -2.75 24.01 7.20
N VAL A 162 -2.64 24.57 6.00
CA VAL A 162 -2.48 26.02 5.80
C VAL A 162 -3.69 26.79 6.37
N GLU A 163 -4.91 26.29 6.18
CA GLU A 163 -6.11 26.91 6.76
C GLU A 163 -6.10 26.88 8.30
N ARG A 164 -5.68 25.77 8.91
CA ARG A 164 -5.55 25.67 10.37
C ARG A 164 -4.48 26.65 10.90
N GLU A 165 -3.37 26.78 10.21
CA GLU A 165 -2.29 27.71 10.58
C GLU A 165 -2.78 29.16 10.50
N LYS A 166 -3.47 29.54 9.42
CA LYS A 166 -4.11 30.86 9.28
C LYS A 166 -5.12 31.15 10.39
N ILE A 167 -5.96 30.17 10.74
CA ILE A 167 -6.93 30.33 11.85
C ILE A 167 -6.20 30.50 13.18
N LYS A 168 -5.12 29.74 13.42
CA LYS A 168 -4.31 29.83 14.64
C LYS A 168 -3.65 31.20 14.77
N GLU A 169 -3.07 31.71 13.69
CA GLU A 169 -2.46 33.05 13.65
C GLU A 169 -3.51 34.15 13.85
N GLY A 170 -4.66 34.06 13.17
CA GLY A 170 -5.76 35.00 13.35
C GLY A 170 -6.31 35.01 14.78
N LEU A 171 -6.45 33.84 15.41
CA LEU A 171 -6.86 33.72 16.80
C LEU A 171 -5.82 34.31 17.77
N LYS A 172 -4.53 34.12 17.51
CA LYS A 172 -3.46 34.69 18.33
C LYS A 172 -3.53 36.22 18.34
N VAL A 173 -3.61 36.84 17.16
CA VAL A 173 -3.72 38.30 17.03
C VAL A 173 -5.00 38.83 17.68
N TRP A 174 -6.13 38.13 17.50
CA TRP A 174 -7.38 38.50 18.14
C TRP A 174 -7.29 38.44 19.67
N LEU A 175 -6.65 37.39 20.21
CA LEU A 175 -6.44 37.22 21.64
C LEU A 175 -5.51 38.30 22.21
N GLU A 176 -4.42 38.63 21.52
CA GLU A 176 -3.51 39.71 21.93
C GLU A 176 -4.23 41.07 21.97
N ARG A 177 -5.02 41.39 20.94
CA ARG A 177 -5.82 42.62 20.90
C ARG A 177 -6.89 42.64 21.99
N LYS A 178 -7.53 41.50 22.28
CA LYS A 178 -8.49 41.38 23.37
C LYS A 178 -7.84 41.47 24.75
N ALA A 179 -6.68 40.83 24.94
CA ALA A 179 -5.90 40.92 26.17
C ALA A 179 -5.46 42.36 26.44
N TYR A 180 -5.02 43.09 25.41
CA TYR A 180 -4.71 44.51 25.49
C TYR A 180 -5.93 45.34 25.92
N GLN A 181 -7.10 45.14 25.30
CA GLN A 181 -8.33 45.84 25.71
C GLN A 181 -8.78 45.49 27.15
N ILE A 182 -8.55 44.26 27.61
CA ILE A 182 -8.83 43.85 28.99
C ILE A 182 -7.84 44.50 29.97
N GLY A 183 -6.55 44.58 29.59
CA GLY A 183 -5.52 45.29 30.35
C GLY A 183 -5.86 46.75 30.56
N LEU A 184 -6.23 47.47 29.49
CA LEU A 184 -6.66 48.87 29.55
C LEU A 184 -7.86 49.08 30.47
N ARG A 185 -8.87 48.19 30.42
CA ARG A 185 -10.03 48.25 31.34
C ARG A 185 -9.66 47.97 32.79
N LYS A 186 -8.69 47.08 33.02
CA LYS A 186 -8.18 46.73 34.35
C LYS A 186 -7.42 47.90 34.99
N GLU A 187 -6.70 48.68 34.19
CA GLU A 187 -6.05 49.92 34.65
C GLU A 187 -7.06 51.05 34.91
N SER A 188 -8.11 51.19 34.10
CA SER A 188 -9.11 52.25 34.27
C SER A 188 -10.11 52.01 35.41
N GLU A 189 -10.46 50.75 35.73
CA GLU A 189 -11.55 50.45 36.69
C GLU A 189 -11.11 49.79 38.01
N GLY A 190 -9.82 49.49 38.19
CA GLY A 190 -9.30 48.84 39.41
C GLY A 190 -9.99 47.50 39.76
N ARG A 191 -9.74 46.95 40.96
CA ARG A 191 -10.33 45.64 41.40
C ARG A 191 -11.88 45.67 41.45
N VAL A 192 -12.49 46.85 41.57
CA VAL A 192 -13.94 47.04 41.73
C VAL A 192 -14.67 46.92 40.38
N GLY A 193 -14.10 47.45 39.29
CA GLY A 193 -14.68 47.31 37.94
C GLY A 193 -14.76 45.87 37.45
N ILE A 194 -13.74 45.05 37.77
CA ILE A 194 -13.75 43.62 37.46
C ILE A 194 -14.91 42.90 38.20
N MET A 195 -15.21 43.28 39.44
CA MET A 195 -16.34 42.73 40.19
C MET A 195 -17.68 43.19 39.60
N LEU A 196 -17.83 44.48 39.27
CA LEU A 196 -19.03 45.02 38.62
C LEU A 196 -19.29 44.37 37.25
N TRP A 197 -18.26 44.15 36.43
CA TRP A 197 -18.39 43.47 35.15
C TRP A 197 -18.76 41.99 35.31
N ARG A 198 -18.16 41.28 36.28
CA ARG A 198 -18.53 39.89 36.62
C ARG A 198 -19.97 39.79 37.12
N PHE A 199 -20.43 40.75 37.95
CA PHE A 199 -21.80 40.79 38.45
C PHE A 199 -22.81 41.18 37.36
N SER A 200 -22.50 42.19 36.55
CA SER A 200 -23.36 42.65 35.44
C SER A 200 -23.50 41.59 34.34
N ARG A 201 -22.42 40.85 34.02
CA ARG A 201 -22.49 39.71 33.10
C ARG A 201 -23.33 38.56 33.65
N LYS A 202 -23.34 38.36 34.97
CA LYS A 202 -24.16 37.35 35.65
C LYS A 202 -25.65 37.74 35.65
N MET A 203 -25.96 39.04 35.79
CA MET A 203 -27.34 39.57 35.66
C MET A 203 -27.83 39.60 34.20
N ARG A 204 -26.96 39.83 33.20
CA ARG A 204 -27.34 39.73 31.78
C ARG A 204 -27.63 38.30 31.30
N ILE A 205 -27.26 37.27 32.08
CA ILE A 205 -27.62 35.87 31.80
C ILE A 205 -29.01 35.54 32.36
N SER A 206 -29.50 36.27 33.39
CA SER A 206 -30.86 36.09 33.89
C SER A 206 -31.92 36.80 33.04
N ASP A 207 -31.54 37.87 32.34
CA ASP A 207 -32.48 38.69 31.55
C ASP A 207 -32.44 38.38 30.05
N SER A 208 -32.68 37.13 29.67
CA SER A 208 -33.01 36.79 28.28
C SER A 208 -34.49 36.38 28.21
N PRO A 209 -35.37 37.12 27.51
CA PRO A 209 -36.73 36.66 27.26
C PRO A 209 -36.67 35.47 26.30
N HIS A 210 -37.45 34.44 26.62
CA HIS A 210 -37.74 33.30 25.75
C HIS A 210 -38.12 33.76 24.32
N ASN A 211 -37.46 33.19 23.31
CA ASN A 211 -38.08 32.63 22.10
C ASN A 211 -37.01 32.24 21.05
N LEU A 212 -36.62 30.96 21.03
CA LEU A 212 -36.25 30.15 19.84
C LEU A 212 -35.85 28.73 20.31
N PRO A 213 -36.09 27.69 19.49
CA PRO A 213 -36.32 26.34 19.97
C PRO A 213 -35.03 25.62 20.35
N ASP A 214 -35.22 24.83 21.40
CA ASP A 214 -34.35 23.84 21.99
C ASP A 214 -33.60 22.99 20.96
N TRP A 215 -32.33 23.33 20.73
CA TRP A 215 -31.31 22.40 20.24
C TRP A 215 -29.97 22.77 20.86
N CYS A 216 -29.77 22.36 22.11
CA CYS A 216 -28.49 21.94 22.66
C CYS A 216 -28.68 21.45 24.10
N GLU A 217 -29.29 20.27 24.25
CA GLU A 217 -28.99 19.44 25.41
C GLU A 217 -27.48 19.25 25.45
N ARG A 218 -26.83 19.91 26.41
CA ARG A 218 -25.48 19.50 26.81
C ARG A 218 -25.61 18.04 27.24
N PRO A 219 -24.82 17.11 26.68
CA PRO A 219 -24.88 15.74 27.15
C PRO A 219 -24.51 15.75 28.63
N LYS A 220 -25.47 15.34 29.47
CA LYS A 220 -25.24 15.02 30.87
C LYS A 220 -24.10 14.00 30.89
N LYS A 221 -22.90 14.45 31.23
CA LYS A 221 -21.82 13.57 31.66
C LYS A 221 -22.31 12.95 32.96
N ASP A 222 -22.97 11.81 32.87
CA ASP A 222 -22.95 10.77 33.90
C ASP A 222 -23.58 9.48 33.37
N ARG A 223 -22.96 8.36 33.77
CA ARG A 223 -23.33 6.94 33.58
C ARG A 223 -22.67 6.13 32.44
N VAL A 224 -21.42 6.42 32.04
CA VAL A 224 -20.63 5.45 31.24
C VAL A 224 -19.22 5.19 31.77
N SER A 225 -19.02 5.25 33.10
CA SER A 225 -17.84 4.65 33.74
C SER A 225 -17.93 3.12 33.81
N GLY A 226 -19.14 2.54 33.68
CA GLY A 226 -19.36 1.09 33.74
C GLY A 226 -18.92 0.33 32.48
N LEU A 227 -19.06 0.90 31.29
CA LEU A 227 -18.74 0.19 30.04
C LEU A 227 -17.23 0.10 29.79
N LYS A 228 -16.47 1.11 30.24
CA LYS A 228 -15.00 1.08 30.19
C LYS A 228 -14.45 -0.01 31.12
N ARG A 229 -15.01 -0.17 32.32
CA ARG A 229 -14.69 -1.27 33.25
C ARG A 229 -15.12 -2.65 32.73
N PHE A 230 -16.24 -2.73 32.00
CA PHE A 230 -16.71 -3.96 31.38
C PHE A 230 -15.71 -4.50 30.34
N TRP A 231 -15.19 -3.64 29.47
CA TRP A 231 -14.19 -4.04 28.46
C TRP A 231 -12.80 -4.25 29.05
N GLU A 232 -12.40 -3.48 30.07
CA GLU A 232 -11.14 -3.70 30.79
C GLU A 232 -11.12 -5.03 31.57
N GLY A 233 -12.28 -5.52 32.04
CA GLY A 233 -12.40 -6.81 32.73
C GLY A 233 -12.36 -8.05 31.82
N MET A 234 -12.80 -7.95 30.57
CA MET A 234 -12.73 -9.07 29.62
C MET A 234 -11.32 -9.31 29.05
N GLY A 235 -10.43 -8.32 29.13
CA GLY A 235 -9.05 -8.43 28.63
C GLY A 235 -8.05 -9.10 29.56
N SER A 236 -8.41 -9.36 30.83
CA SER A 236 -7.47 -9.87 31.85
C SER A 236 -7.65 -11.34 32.23
N GLY A 237 -8.52 -12.07 31.52
CA GLY A 237 -8.80 -13.49 31.80
C GLY A 237 -8.06 -14.45 30.89
N ARG A 238 -6.78 -14.75 31.19
CA ARG A 238 -6.09 -16.06 31.04
C ARG A 238 -4.57 -15.90 31.01
N SER A 239 -3.96 -16.05 32.18
CA SER A 239 -2.55 -16.42 32.35
C SER A 239 -2.35 -16.92 33.78
N SER A 240 -2.88 -18.10 34.09
CA SER A 240 -2.41 -18.90 35.23
C SER A 240 -2.41 -20.35 34.78
N ASN A 241 -1.27 -20.76 34.24
CA ASN A 241 -0.87 -22.16 34.16
C ASN A 241 -0.45 -22.59 35.58
N THR A 242 -1.22 -23.51 36.15
CA THR A 242 -0.75 -24.61 37.02
C THR A 242 -1.76 -25.73 36.90
#